data_AF-A0A1C0A8I3-F1
#
_entry.id   AF-A0A1C0A8I3-F1
#
_cell.length_a   1.000
_cell.length_b   1.000
_cell.length_c   1.000
_cell.angle_alpha   90.00
_cell.angle_beta   90.00
_cell.angle_gamma   90.00
#
_symmetry.space_group_name_H-M   'P 1'
#
loop_
_entity.id
_entity.type
_entity.pdbx_description
1 polymer ?
#
loop_
_entity_poly.entity_id
_entity_poly.type
_entity_poly.pdbx_seq_one_letter_code
_entity_poly.pdbx_strand_id
1 'polypeptide(L)'
;MPDFWSHIVAGDLIIDRLEDNTLKNIIKQNRTIYNLGCQGPDLFFYNDFWPWIKEKRGPKIGSLLHQKNIKPFFIESLSYLKSMYHQHNFPILLSYFSGFLAHYTVDKTAHPFVFAKQKSPNQHKLLEINLDTYLVEEIWGKKVYSLSPIEQIDLGNELPDIIIDYYKYILNKSHNHNLEIKLINDSYQDFKRIMKFFYSPYKIKKLSFKILNPLVPLNLDTLSYPTKINYKILSEEEYLKFKELILDGVKEGLKLIEIMKGYLQDELENSALEVAFQGINFEGELIE
;
A
#
# COMPACT_ATOMS: atom_id res chain seq x y z
N MET A 1 4.71 -7.06 -2.87
CA MET A 1 4.21 -5.70 -3.08
C MET A 1 5.42 -4.88 -3.42
N PRO A 2 5.52 -4.15 -4.53
CA PRO A 2 6.52 -3.09 -4.58
C PRO A 2 6.49 -2.29 -3.26
N ASP A 3 7.66 -1.89 -2.73
CA ASP A 3 7.75 -1.47 -1.32
C ASP A 3 7.08 -0.09 -1.11
N PHE A 4 7.25 0.49 0.08
CA PHE A 4 6.61 1.72 0.52
C PHE A 4 6.52 2.84 -0.53
N TRP A 5 7.61 3.14 -1.26
CA TRP A 5 7.68 4.33 -2.11
C TRP A 5 7.04 4.14 -3.47
N SER A 6 7.03 2.94 -4.05
CA SER A 6 6.34 2.69 -5.32
C SER A 6 4.86 3.07 -5.22
N HIS A 7 4.24 2.76 -4.08
CA HIS A 7 2.87 3.15 -3.79
C HIS A 7 2.67 4.66 -3.64
N ILE A 8 3.57 5.35 -2.94
CA ILE A 8 3.48 6.82 -2.80
C ILE A 8 3.70 7.51 -4.16
N VAL A 9 4.69 7.05 -4.94
CA VAL A 9 4.96 7.55 -6.30
C VAL A 9 3.72 7.37 -7.18
N ALA A 10 3.12 6.18 -7.18
CA ALA A 10 1.90 5.92 -7.94
C ALA A 10 0.71 6.78 -7.45
N GLY A 11 0.56 6.95 -6.15
CA GLY A 11 -0.48 7.81 -5.58
C GLY A 11 -0.33 9.29 -6.00
N ASP A 12 0.90 9.82 -5.99
CA ASP A 12 1.19 11.16 -6.51
C ASP A 12 0.82 11.29 -8.00
N LEU A 13 1.23 10.30 -8.78
CA LEU A 13 0.95 10.21 -10.21
C LEU A 13 -0.55 10.11 -10.53
N ILE A 14 -1.36 9.53 -9.63
CA ILE A 14 -2.82 9.52 -9.72
C ILE A 14 -3.35 10.91 -9.40
N ILE A 15 -2.98 11.50 -8.25
CA ILE A 15 -3.44 12.84 -7.84
C ILE A 15 -3.17 13.88 -8.94
N ASP A 16 -1.98 13.85 -9.53
CA ASP A 16 -1.58 14.79 -10.57
C ASP A 16 -2.47 14.68 -11.81
N ARG A 17 -2.92 13.48 -12.15
CA ARG A 17 -3.75 13.17 -13.32
C ARG A 17 -5.25 13.17 -13.06
N LEU A 18 -5.70 13.29 -11.80
CA LEU A 18 -7.12 13.45 -11.48
C LEU A 18 -7.67 14.75 -12.09
N GLU A 19 -8.77 14.63 -12.82
CA GLU A 19 -9.49 15.75 -13.42
C GLU A 19 -10.44 16.44 -12.42
N ASP A 20 -10.98 15.67 -11.46
CA ASP A 20 -11.86 16.20 -10.42
C ASP A 20 -11.10 17.04 -9.39
N ASN A 21 -11.21 18.37 -9.52
CA ASN A 21 -10.59 19.32 -8.60
C ASN A 21 -11.16 19.27 -7.18
N THR A 22 -12.41 18.85 -6.99
CA THR A 22 -13.03 18.73 -5.66
C THR A 22 -12.41 17.58 -4.90
N LEU A 23 -12.37 16.39 -5.52
CA LEU A 23 -11.72 15.21 -4.94
C LEU A 23 -10.22 15.47 -4.72
N LYS A 24 -9.54 16.08 -5.68
CA LYS A 24 -8.12 16.47 -5.57
C LYS A 24 -7.88 17.40 -4.38
N ASN A 25 -8.76 18.36 -4.11
CA ASN A 25 -8.65 19.21 -2.92
C ASN A 25 -8.91 18.46 -1.61
N ILE A 26 -9.90 17.57 -1.57
CA ILE A 26 -10.18 16.73 -0.40
C ILE A 26 -8.94 15.88 -0.07
N ILE A 27 -8.36 15.22 -1.07
CA ILE A 27 -7.15 14.41 -0.90
C ILE A 27 -5.96 15.25 -0.44
N LYS A 28 -5.75 16.45 -1.00
CA LYS A 28 -4.68 17.36 -0.57
C LYS A 28 -4.83 17.81 0.87
N GLN A 29 -6.05 18.09 1.34
CA GLN A 29 -6.31 18.45 2.73
C GLN A 29 -6.11 17.26 3.68
N ASN A 30 -6.29 16.03 3.19
CA ASN A 30 -6.13 14.79 3.94
C ASN A 30 -4.91 14.00 3.45
N ARG A 31 -3.81 14.68 3.10
CA ARG A 31 -2.71 14.06 2.34
C ARG A 31 -2.07 12.87 3.04
N THR A 32 -1.82 12.97 4.35
CA THR A 32 -1.25 11.88 5.14
C THR A 32 -2.18 10.67 5.21
N ILE A 33 -3.50 10.90 5.25
CA ILE A 33 -4.53 9.85 5.21
C ILE A 33 -4.53 9.13 3.86
N TYR A 34 -4.47 9.88 2.76
CA TYR A 34 -4.36 9.33 1.42
C TYR A 34 -3.09 8.49 1.25
N ASN A 35 -1.94 9.03 1.69
CA ASN A 35 -0.67 8.32 1.64
C ASN A 35 -0.71 7.02 2.45
N LEU A 36 -1.35 7.01 3.62
CA LEU A 36 -1.59 5.77 4.39
C LEU A 36 -2.48 4.82 3.60
N GLY A 37 -3.53 5.33 2.95
CA GLY A 37 -4.36 4.58 2.01
C GLY A 37 -3.55 3.95 0.88
N CYS A 38 -2.54 4.63 0.33
CA CYS A 38 -1.63 4.07 -0.67
C CYS A 38 -0.79 2.89 -0.15
N GLN A 39 -0.67 2.73 1.17
CA GLN A 39 -0.06 1.52 1.75
C GLN A 39 -1.10 0.39 1.94
N GLY A 40 -2.38 0.67 1.69
CA GLY A 40 -3.46 -0.31 1.74
C GLY A 40 -3.53 -1.07 3.07
N PRO A 41 -3.77 -2.39 3.05
CA PRO A 41 -3.74 -3.22 4.24
C PRO A 41 -2.34 -3.68 4.67
N ASP A 42 -1.25 -3.18 4.06
CA ASP A 42 0.10 -3.67 4.38
C ASP A 42 0.52 -3.42 5.82
N LEU A 43 -0.05 -2.43 6.49
CA LEU A 43 0.19 -2.18 7.92
C LEU A 43 0.03 -3.46 8.77
N PHE A 44 -0.85 -4.39 8.38
CA PHE A 44 -1.05 -5.65 9.08
C PHE A 44 0.15 -6.60 8.96
N PHE A 45 0.92 -6.58 7.87
CA PHE A 45 2.13 -7.40 7.74
C PHE A 45 3.26 -6.96 8.67
N TYR A 46 3.21 -5.71 9.15
CA TYR A 46 4.19 -5.16 10.09
C TYR A 46 3.87 -5.46 11.55
N ASN A 47 2.66 -5.91 11.86
CA ASN A 47 2.30 -6.30 13.22
C ASN A 47 3.01 -7.58 13.63
N ASP A 48 3.39 -7.63 14.92
CA ASP A 48 4.07 -8.78 15.49
C ASP A 48 5.33 -9.16 14.69
N PHE A 49 5.97 -8.22 13.97
CA PHE A 49 7.03 -8.46 12.98
C PHE A 49 8.20 -9.30 13.50
N TRP A 50 8.60 -9.07 14.75
CA TRP A 50 9.84 -9.61 15.30
C TRP A 50 9.91 -11.14 15.34
N PRO A 51 11.05 -11.78 14.97
CA PRO A 51 11.19 -13.23 14.85
C PRO A 51 10.88 -14.03 16.12
N TRP A 52 11.08 -13.43 17.30
CA TRP A 52 10.80 -14.08 18.59
C TRP A 52 9.30 -14.15 18.93
N ILE A 53 8.45 -13.41 18.21
CA ILE A 53 6.99 -13.50 18.35
C ILE A 53 6.51 -14.69 17.53
N LYS A 54 6.04 -15.75 18.21
CA LYS A 54 5.62 -17.01 17.56
C LYS A 54 4.25 -16.89 16.89
N GLU A 55 3.29 -16.25 17.54
CA GLU A 55 1.95 -16.07 17.02
C GLU A 55 1.84 -14.72 16.31
N LYS A 56 1.81 -14.76 14.98
CA LYS A 56 1.64 -13.57 14.14
C LYS A 56 0.15 -13.30 13.94
N ARG A 57 -0.38 -12.23 14.53
CA ARG A 57 -1.80 -11.85 14.39
C ARG A 57 -2.03 -11.08 13.10
N GLY A 58 -1.37 -9.94 12.93
CA GLY A 58 -1.60 -9.08 11.75
C GLY A 58 -1.28 -9.72 10.40
N PRO A 59 -0.14 -10.44 10.21
CA PRO A 59 0.15 -11.04 8.91
C PRO A 59 -0.94 -11.98 8.37
N LYS A 60 -1.71 -12.64 9.26
CA LYS A 60 -2.88 -13.43 8.85
C LYS A 60 -3.99 -12.56 8.26
N ILE A 61 -4.22 -11.39 8.84
CA ILE A 61 -5.19 -10.39 8.34
C ILE A 61 -4.70 -9.79 7.04
N GLY A 62 -3.41 -9.45 6.95
CA GLY A 62 -2.76 -8.98 5.73
C GLY A 62 -3.01 -9.96 4.58
N SER A 63 -2.62 -11.23 4.73
CA SER A 63 -2.84 -12.26 3.70
C SER A 63 -4.32 -12.45 3.36
N LEU A 64 -5.21 -12.42 4.36
CA LEU A 64 -6.65 -12.56 4.15
C LEU A 64 -7.21 -11.45 3.24
N LEU A 65 -6.82 -10.20 3.48
CA LEU A 65 -7.25 -9.04 2.71
C LEU A 65 -6.64 -9.01 1.30
N HIS A 66 -5.42 -9.53 1.14
CA HIS A 66 -4.74 -9.55 -0.16
C HIS A 66 -5.23 -10.68 -1.07
N GLN A 67 -5.65 -11.82 -0.53
CA GLN A 67 -5.82 -13.05 -1.31
C GLN A 67 -7.27 -13.56 -1.41
N LYS A 68 -8.18 -13.15 -0.54
CA LYS A 68 -9.53 -13.75 -0.47
C LYS A 68 -10.63 -12.72 -0.57
N ASN A 69 -11.75 -13.14 -1.16
CA ASN A 69 -13.00 -12.36 -1.23
C ASN A 69 -12.80 -10.92 -1.72
N ILE A 70 -11.91 -10.72 -2.70
CA ILE A 70 -11.47 -9.40 -3.15
C ILE A 70 -12.62 -8.59 -3.75
N LYS A 71 -13.43 -9.26 -4.58
CA LYS A 71 -14.61 -8.63 -5.18
C LYS A 71 -15.66 -8.25 -4.12
N PRO A 72 -16.12 -9.16 -3.23
CA PRO A 72 -16.96 -8.79 -2.10
C PRO A 72 -16.37 -7.66 -1.24
N PHE A 73 -15.07 -7.70 -0.97
CA PHE A 73 -14.36 -6.68 -0.20
C PHE A 73 -14.55 -5.28 -0.80
N PHE A 74 -14.30 -5.10 -2.10
CA PHE A 74 -14.43 -3.77 -2.72
C PHE A 74 -15.89 -3.30 -2.85
N ILE A 75 -16.82 -4.21 -3.13
CA ILE A 75 -18.25 -3.88 -3.23
C ILE A 75 -18.79 -3.42 -1.87
N GLU A 76 -18.48 -4.16 -0.80
CA GLU A 76 -18.85 -3.78 0.57
C GLU A 76 -18.15 -2.48 0.98
N SER A 77 -16.90 -2.25 0.55
CA SER A 77 -16.14 -1.04 0.85
C SER A 77 -16.77 0.20 0.23
N LEU A 78 -17.19 0.12 -1.03
CA LEU A 78 -17.90 1.19 -1.72
C LEU A 78 -19.28 1.43 -1.13
N SER A 79 -20.00 0.37 -0.77
CA SER A 79 -21.30 0.47 -0.11
C SER A 79 -21.19 1.16 1.25
N TYR A 80 -20.18 0.78 2.05
CA TYR A 80 -19.87 1.44 3.31
C TYR A 80 -19.49 2.90 3.11
N LEU A 81 -18.58 3.21 2.18
CA LEU A 81 -18.19 4.58 1.85
C LEU A 81 -19.41 5.44 1.45
N LYS A 82 -20.32 4.90 0.63
CA LYS A 82 -21.57 5.55 0.25
C LYS A 82 -22.49 5.81 1.45
N SER A 83 -22.59 4.86 2.38
CA SER A 83 -23.38 5.05 3.61
C SER A 83 -22.84 6.18 4.51
N MET A 84 -21.55 6.50 4.37
CA MET A 84 -20.88 7.57 5.12
C MET A 84 -20.94 8.93 4.43
N TYR A 85 -21.53 9.06 3.23
CA TYR A 85 -21.43 10.26 2.38
C TYR A 85 -21.80 11.59 3.07
N HIS A 86 -22.76 11.57 3.99
CA HIS A 86 -23.22 12.76 4.73
C HIS A 86 -22.54 12.96 6.09
N GLN A 87 -21.60 12.10 6.46
CA GLN A 87 -20.89 12.19 7.74
C GLN A 87 -19.76 13.23 7.66
N HIS A 88 -19.52 13.95 8.75
CA HIS A 88 -18.49 15.01 8.81
C HIS A 88 -17.07 14.50 8.51
N ASN A 89 -16.80 13.23 8.84
CA ASN A 89 -15.52 12.55 8.65
C ASN A 89 -15.42 11.80 7.31
N PHE A 90 -16.44 11.88 6.45
CA PHE A 90 -16.43 11.30 5.10
C PHE A 90 -15.18 11.67 4.27
N PRO A 91 -14.69 12.93 4.26
CA PRO A 91 -13.49 13.29 3.50
C PRO A 91 -12.23 12.50 3.90
N ILE A 92 -12.13 12.08 5.18
CA ILE A 92 -11.03 11.25 5.68
C ILE A 92 -11.13 9.86 5.04
N LEU A 93 -12.29 9.22 5.13
CA LEU A 93 -12.49 7.88 4.58
C LEU A 93 -12.39 7.85 3.05
N LEU A 94 -12.93 8.87 2.38
CA LEU A 94 -12.81 9.03 0.92
C LEU A 94 -11.35 9.14 0.50
N SER A 95 -10.55 9.93 1.22
CA SER A 95 -9.11 10.09 0.93
C SER A 95 -8.36 8.79 1.17
N TYR A 96 -8.63 8.11 2.29
CA TYR A 96 -8.03 6.82 2.62
C TYR A 96 -8.35 5.77 1.54
N PHE A 97 -9.63 5.63 1.18
CA PHE A 97 -10.07 4.63 0.21
C PHE A 97 -9.61 4.95 -1.22
N SER A 98 -9.50 6.22 -1.59
CA SER A 98 -8.86 6.62 -2.87
C SER A 98 -7.40 6.17 -2.94
N GLY A 99 -6.66 6.29 -1.84
CA GLY A 99 -5.30 5.74 -1.74
C GLY A 99 -5.30 4.21 -1.78
N PHE A 100 -6.28 3.57 -1.13
CA PHE A 100 -6.41 2.11 -1.13
C PHE A 100 -6.65 1.54 -2.53
N LEU A 101 -7.46 2.21 -3.36
CA LEU A 101 -7.61 1.84 -4.76
C LEU A 101 -6.31 1.96 -5.55
N ALA A 102 -5.51 3.01 -5.29
CA ALA A 102 -4.18 3.16 -5.89
C ALA A 102 -3.24 2.03 -5.48
N HIS A 103 -3.26 1.62 -4.21
CA HIS A 103 -2.49 0.49 -3.72
C HIS A 103 -2.87 -0.79 -4.46
N TYR A 104 -4.15 -1.15 -4.46
CA TYR A 104 -4.65 -2.36 -5.11
C TYR A 104 -4.24 -2.47 -6.59
N THR A 105 -4.39 -1.40 -7.37
CA THR A 105 -4.04 -1.45 -8.79
C THR A 105 -2.54 -1.53 -9.01
N VAL A 106 -1.74 -0.86 -8.18
CA VAL A 106 -0.28 -0.97 -8.23
C VAL A 106 0.17 -2.39 -7.94
N ASP A 107 -0.34 -3.02 -6.89
CA ASP A 107 0.04 -4.38 -6.53
C ASP A 107 -0.37 -5.37 -7.61
N LYS A 108 -1.64 -5.33 -8.00
CA LYS A 108 -2.19 -6.24 -9.00
C LYS A 108 -1.37 -6.21 -10.29
N THR A 109 -0.91 -5.04 -10.71
CA THR A 109 -0.11 -4.90 -11.94
C THR A 109 1.38 -5.23 -11.72
N ALA A 110 1.95 -4.88 -10.57
CA ALA A 110 3.38 -5.05 -10.30
C ALA A 110 3.76 -6.47 -9.86
N HIS A 111 2.91 -7.15 -9.10
CA HIS A 111 3.21 -8.45 -8.50
C HIS A 111 3.63 -9.52 -9.50
N PRO A 112 2.94 -9.71 -10.64
CA PRO A 112 3.36 -10.70 -11.63
C PRO A 112 4.80 -10.49 -12.10
N PHE A 113 5.25 -9.24 -12.21
CA PHE A 113 6.64 -8.92 -12.55
C PHE A 113 7.60 -9.27 -11.41
N VAL A 114 7.28 -8.87 -10.18
CA VAL A 114 8.11 -9.17 -9.00
C VAL A 114 8.25 -10.68 -8.81
N PHE A 115 7.14 -11.42 -8.95
CA PHE A 115 7.10 -12.88 -8.86
C PHE A 115 7.90 -13.58 -9.96
N ALA A 116 7.86 -13.06 -11.19
CA ALA A 116 8.67 -13.60 -12.29
C ALA A 116 10.19 -13.36 -12.11
N LYS A 117 10.59 -12.39 -11.27
CA LYS A 117 11.99 -12.00 -11.07
C LYS A 117 12.58 -12.47 -9.75
N GLN A 118 11.77 -12.74 -8.73
CA GLN A 118 12.27 -13.32 -7.48
C GLN A 118 12.81 -14.74 -7.71
N LYS A 119 13.95 -15.07 -7.08
CA LYS A 119 14.46 -16.46 -7.02
C LYS A 119 14.36 -17.06 -5.62
N SER A 120 14.07 -16.24 -4.61
CA SER A 120 13.83 -16.66 -3.22
C SER A 120 13.10 -15.57 -2.43
N PRO A 121 12.47 -15.90 -1.28
CA PRO A 121 11.78 -14.91 -0.45
C PRO A 121 12.69 -13.75 0.02
N ASN A 122 13.97 -14.02 0.29
CA ASN A 122 14.92 -12.96 0.67
C ASN A 122 15.26 -12.02 -0.50
N GLN A 123 15.17 -12.51 -1.74
CA GLN A 123 15.34 -11.68 -2.93
C GLN A 123 14.10 -10.86 -3.24
N HIS A 124 12.93 -11.29 -2.81
CA HIS A 124 11.67 -10.58 -2.99
C HIS A 124 11.74 -9.18 -2.39
N LYS A 125 12.02 -9.05 -1.09
CA LYS A 125 12.15 -7.74 -0.44
C LYS A 125 13.30 -6.90 -1.02
N LEU A 126 14.42 -7.56 -1.35
CA LEU A 126 15.55 -6.88 -1.98
C LEU A 126 15.17 -6.30 -3.35
N LEU A 127 14.38 -7.03 -4.14
CA LEU A 127 13.89 -6.58 -5.43
C LEU A 127 12.99 -5.36 -5.26
N GLU A 128 12.01 -5.44 -4.35
CA GLU A 128 11.05 -4.37 -4.07
C GLU A 128 11.75 -3.04 -3.67
N ILE A 129 12.74 -3.08 -2.76
CA ILE A 129 13.46 -1.84 -2.36
C ILE A 129 14.31 -1.24 -3.49
N ASN A 130 14.76 -2.06 -4.45
CA ASN A 130 15.52 -1.57 -5.60
C ASN A 130 14.60 -0.98 -6.67
N LEU A 131 13.42 -1.55 -6.84
CA LEU A 131 12.36 -0.99 -7.68
C LEU A 131 11.91 0.39 -7.16
N ASP A 132 11.68 0.52 -5.85
CA ASP A 132 11.44 1.82 -5.19
C ASP A 132 12.57 2.83 -5.44
N THR A 133 13.83 2.37 -5.30
CA THR A 133 15.01 3.23 -5.52
C THR A 133 15.01 3.79 -6.94
N TYR A 134 14.72 2.93 -7.92
CA TYR A 134 14.65 3.32 -9.31
C TYR A 134 13.50 4.29 -9.56
N LEU A 135 12.27 3.96 -9.15
CA LEU A 135 11.11 4.82 -9.39
C LEU A 135 11.25 6.21 -8.77
N VAL A 136 11.71 6.29 -7.52
CA VAL A 136 11.89 7.57 -6.82
C VAL A 136 12.94 8.43 -7.52
N GLU A 137 14.04 7.82 -7.97
CA GLU A 137 15.09 8.56 -8.68
C GLU A 137 14.62 9.00 -10.07
N GLU A 138 13.94 8.13 -10.80
CA GLU A 138 13.46 8.37 -12.16
C GLU A 138 12.31 9.38 -12.21
N ILE A 139 11.33 9.29 -11.31
CA ILE A 139 10.12 10.12 -11.34
C ILE A 139 10.30 11.42 -10.55
N TRP A 140 10.96 11.38 -9.39
CA TRP A 140 11.12 12.57 -8.54
C TRP A 140 12.51 13.22 -8.61
N GLY A 141 13.51 12.57 -9.24
CA GLY A 141 14.89 13.07 -9.23
C GLY A 141 15.53 13.06 -7.83
N LYS A 142 14.93 12.31 -6.88
CA LYS A 142 15.36 12.29 -5.47
C LYS A 142 16.08 11.00 -5.13
N LYS A 143 16.84 11.02 -4.04
CA LYS A 143 17.46 9.81 -3.51
C LYS A 143 16.54 9.19 -2.46
N VAL A 144 16.03 7.99 -2.72
CA VAL A 144 15.07 7.29 -1.84
C VAL A 144 15.50 7.21 -0.37
N TYR A 145 16.79 6.94 -0.11
CA TYR A 145 17.30 6.81 1.26
C TYR A 145 17.26 8.10 2.07
N SER A 146 17.11 9.26 1.41
CA SER A 146 17.00 10.58 2.03
C SER A 146 15.56 11.02 2.32
N LEU A 147 14.57 10.24 1.87
CA LEU A 147 13.16 10.51 2.09
C LEU A 147 12.69 9.77 3.33
N SER A 148 11.95 10.46 4.20
CA SER A 148 11.39 9.88 5.42
C SER A 148 10.04 9.22 5.14
N PRO A 149 9.90 7.88 5.27
CA PRO A 149 8.59 7.23 5.10
C PRO A 149 7.59 7.69 6.16
N ILE A 150 8.05 7.98 7.38
CA ILE A 150 7.20 8.39 8.51
C ILE A 150 6.50 9.71 8.25
N GLU A 151 7.19 10.66 7.65
CA GLU A 151 6.60 11.97 7.30
C GLU A 151 5.41 11.84 6.35
N GLN A 152 5.29 10.71 5.63
CA GLN A 152 4.19 10.47 4.71
C GLN A 152 2.95 9.88 5.37
N ILE A 153 3.07 9.18 6.51
CA ILE A 153 2.00 8.35 7.09
C ILE A 153 1.72 8.58 8.59
N ASP A 154 2.39 9.55 9.22
CA ASP A 154 2.22 9.82 10.65
C ASP A 154 0.94 10.62 10.96
N LEU A 155 -0.03 9.93 11.58
CA LEU A 155 -1.32 10.42 12.06
C LEU A 155 -1.38 10.45 13.60
N GLY A 156 -0.26 10.22 14.28
CA GLY A 156 -0.18 10.14 15.74
C GLY A 156 -0.20 8.70 16.28
N ASN A 157 -0.84 8.51 17.43
CA ASN A 157 -0.78 7.25 18.19
C ASN A 157 -1.86 6.24 17.76
N GLU A 158 -2.94 6.70 17.14
CA GLU A 158 -4.06 5.86 16.73
C GLU A 158 -4.53 6.28 15.35
N LEU A 159 -5.13 5.35 14.61
CA LEU A 159 -5.83 5.68 13.38
C LEU A 159 -7.13 6.44 13.69
N PRO A 160 -7.60 7.31 12.79
CA PRO A 160 -8.94 7.88 12.91
C PRO A 160 -10.02 6.81 13.06
N ASP A 161 -10.98 7.04 13.96
CA ASP A 161 -12.05 6.08 14.27
C ASP A 161 -12.80 5.59 13.03
N ILE A 162 -13.01 6.46 12.04
CA ILE A 162 -13.68 6.08 10.79
C ILE A 162 -12.91 5.03 9.97
N ILE A 163 -11.58 5.01 10.05
CA ILE A 163 -10.74 4.00 9.39
C ILE A 163 -10.76 2.69 10.19
N ILE A 164 -10.76 2.78 11.52
CA ILE A 164 -10.90 1.63 12.42
C ILE A 164 -12.26 0.94 12.20
N ASP A 165 -13.34 1.71 12.17
CA ASP A 165 -14.70 1.22 11.94
C ASP A 165 -14.89 0.67 10.53
N TYR A 166 -14.26 1.29 9.53
CA TYR A 166 -14.19 0.76 8.17
C TYR A 166 -13.58 -0.66 8.16
N TYR A 167 -12.40 -0.85 8.75
CA TYR A 167 -11.78 -2.18 8.77
C TYR A 167 -12.61 -3.23 9.52
N LYS A 168 -13.22 -2.86 10.65
CA LYS A 168 -14.12 -3.74 11.40
C LYS A 168 -15.33 -4.15 10.57
N TYR A 169 -15.96 -3.18 9.92
CA TYR A 169 -17.14 -3.41 9.09
C TYR A 169 -16.78 -4.34 7.92
N ILE A 170 -15.72 -4.03 7.19
CA ILE A 170 -15.38 -4.76 5.96
C ILE A 170 -14.91 -6.17 6.26
N LEU A 171 -14.02 -6.39 7.22
CA LEU A 171 -13.62 -7.77 7.56
C LEU A 171 -14.78 -8.61 8.09
N ASN A 172 -15.73 -8.00 8.81
CA ASN A 172 -16.94 -8.70 9.22
C ASN A 172 -17.80 -9.08 8.01
N LYS A 173 -18.03 -8.15 7.08
CA LYS A 173 -18.94 -8.34 5.94
C LYS A 173 -18.36 -9.19 4.81
N SER A 174 -17.12 -8.95 4.39
CA SER A 174 -16.52 -9.65 3.26
C SER A 174 -15.77 -10.92 3.67
N HIS A 175 -15.33 -11.06 4.93
CA HIS A 175 -14.48 -12.18 5.36
C HIS A 175 -15.01 -12.95 6.58
N ASN A 176 -16.19 -12.59 7.11
CA ASN A 176 -16.73 -13.17 8.36
C ASN A 176 -15.71 -13.16 9.51
N HIS A 177 -14.91 -12.10 9.58
CA HIS A 177 -13.83 -11.97 10.55
C HIS A 177 -14.05 -10.74 11.44
N ASN A 178 -14.12 -10.94 12.76
CA ASN A 178 -14.26 -9.85 13.71
C ASN A 178 -12.87 -9.35 14.12
N LEU A 179 -12.52 -8.14 13.66
CA LEU A 179 -11.22 -7.55 13.94
C LEU A 179 -11.22 -6.77 15.26
N GLU A 180 -10.22 -7.02 16.11
CA GLU A 180 -10.01 -6.26 17.34
C GLU A 180 -9.42 -4.86 17.04
N ILE A 181 -9.98 -3.81 17.65
CA ILE A 181 -9.46 -2.43 17.54
C ILE A 181 -7.98 -2.36 17.91
N LYS A 182 -7.60 -3.06 18.97
CA LYS A 182 -6.21 -3.13 19.45
C LYS A 182 -5.28 -3.65 18.36
N LEU A 183 -5.69 -4.67 17.60
CA LEU A 183 -4.86 -5.21 16.53
C LEU A 183 -4.62 -4.19 15.41
N ILE A 184 -5.64 -3.39 15.05
CA ILE A 184 -5.52 -2.34 14.03
C ILE A 184 -4.48 -1.29 14.46
N ASN A 185 -4.63 -0.76 15.68
CA ASN A 185 -3.72 0.27 16.19
C ASN A 185 -2.31 -0.28 16.48
N ASP A 186 -2.19 -1.51 17.01
CA ASP A 186 -0.89 -2.19 17.17
C ASP A 186 -0.18 -2.32 15.81
N SER A 187 -0.92 -2.74 14.76
CA SER A 187 -0.37 -2.88 13.40
C SER A 187 0.12 -1.55 12.84
N TYR A 188 -0.67 -0.48 13.01
CA TYR A 188 -0.27 0.87 12.59
C TYR A 188 0.98 1.37 13.33
N GLN A 189 1.04 1.17 14.65
CA GLN A 189 2.20 1.58 15.45
C GLN A 189 3.45 0.78 15.09
N ASP A 190 3.34 -0.52 14.88
CA ASP A 190 4.46 -1.37 14.45
C ASP A 190 4.96 -0.97 13.06
N PHE A 191 4.05 -0.69 12.12
CA PHE A 191 4.39 -0.18 10.79
C PHE A 191 5.23 1.11 10.86
N LYS A 192 4.77 2.09 11.66
CA LYS A 192 5.54 3.31 11.94
C LYS A 192 6.88 3.00 12.61
N ARG A 193 6.92 2.09 13.58
CA ARG A 193 8.17 1.76 14.26
C ARG A 193 9.22 1.21 13.31
N ILE A 194 8.82 0.30 12.42
CA ILE A 194 9.69 -0.35 11.45
C ILE A 194 10.18 0.67 10.43
N MET A 195 9.27 1.47 9.86
CA MET A 195 9.63 2.53 8.91
C MET A 195 10.61 3.56 9.53
N LYS A 196 10.43 3.93 10.80
CA LYS A 196 11.34 4.83 11.52
C LYS A 196 12.68 4.18 11.85
N PHE A 197 12.66 2.91 12.26
CA PHE A 197 13.84 2.20 12.70
C PHE A 197 14.82 2.01 11.54
N PHE A 198 14.33 1.56 10.38
CA PHE A 198 15.19 1.27 9.24
C PHE A 198 15.50 2.48 8.34
N TYR A 199 14.80 3.61 8.53
CA TYR A 199 15.19 4.88 7.90
C TYR A 199 16.59 5.33 8.34
N SER A 200 17.46 5.53 7.35
CA SER A 200 18.90 5.76 7.54
C SER A 200 19.47 6.80 6.55
N PRO A 201 19.07 8.09 6.64
CA PRO A 201 19.45 9.13 5.69
C PRO A 201 20.97 9.38 5.63
N TYR A 202 21.65 9.29 6.77
CA TYR A 202 23.10 9.46 6.88
C TYR A 202 23.89 8.15 6.75
N LYS A 203 23.24 7.04 6.36
CA LYS A 203 23.86 5.70 6.16
C LYS A 203 24.47 5.04 7.41
N ILE A 204 24.45 5.69 8.58
CA ILE A 204 25.02 5.20 9.84
C ILE A 204 24.35 3.88 10.27
N LYS A 205 23.01 3.85 10.32
CA LYS A 205 22.29 2.63 10.72
C LYS A 205 22.49 1.50 9.72
N LYS A 206 22.52 1.82 8.42
CA LYS A 206 22.80 0.83 7.37
C LYS A 206 24.15 0.12 7.56
N LEU A 207 25.20 0.86 7.94
CA LEU A 207 26.49 0.26 8.26
C LEU A 207 26.39 -0.68 9.47
N SER A 208 25.66 -0.28 10.52
CA SER A 208 25.45 -1.13 11.70
C SER A 208 24.64 -2.39 11.39
N PHE A 209 23.63 -2.30 10.53
CA PHE A 209 22.80 -3.43 10.11
C PHE A 209 23.61 -4.49 9.37
N LYS A 210 24.55 -4.08 8.52
CA LYS A 210 25.44 -5.00 7.81
C LYS A 210 26.33 -5.80 8.78
N ILE A 211 26.79 -5.18 9.87
CA ILE A 211 27.60 -5.83 10.90
C ILE A 211 26.75 -6.81 11.71
N LEU A 212 25.51 -6.43 12.03
CA LEU A 212 24.59 -7.24 12.83
C LEU A 212 23.90 -8.34 12.02
N ASN A 213 23.85 -8.25 10.70
CA ASN A 213 23.12 -9.17 9.82
C ASN A 213 23.41 -10.66 10.08
N PRO A 214 24.68 -11.09 10.31
CA PRO A 214 24.99 -12.50 10.61
C PRO A 214 24.50 -12.97 12.00
N LEU A 215 24.15 -12.05 12.90
CA LEU A 215 23.80 -12.32 14.30
C LEU A 215 22.30 -12.35 14.55
N VAL A 216 21.49 -12.01 13.54
CA VAL A 216 20.04 -11.98 13.65
C VAL A 216 19.41 -12.87 12.58
N PRO A 217 18.24 -13.48 12.83
CA PRO A 217 17.55 -14.32 11.86
C PRO A 217 16.84 -13.49 10.76
N LEU A 218 17.00 -12.17 10.75
CA LEU A 218 16.42 -11.25 9.78
C LEU A 218 17.50 -10.74 8.81
N ASN A 219 17.17 -10.60 7.53
CA ASN A 219 18.05 -9.92 6.60
C ASN A 219 17.89 -8.40 6.75
N LEU A 220 18.70 -7.76 7.59
CA LEU A 220 18.61 -6.32 7.87
C LEU A 220 19.01 -5.45 6.66
N ASP A 221 19.82 -6.00 5.75
CA ASP A 221 20.24 -5.29 4.54
C ASP A 221 19.06 -5.01 3.59
N THR A 222 18.02 -5.84 3.62
CA THR A 222 16.80 -5.66 2.81
C THR A 222 15.78 -4.73 3.45
N LEU A 223 16.05 -4.23 4.67
CA LEU A 223 15.12 -3.37 5.39
C LEU A 223 15.49 -1.88 5.25
N SER A 224 16.67 -1.56 4.72
CA SER A 224 17.12 -0.17 4.49
C SER A 224 17.40 0.12 3.01
N TYR A 225 16.86 1.23 2.51
CA TYR A 225 16.94 1.54 1.09
C TYR A 225 18.38 1.63 0.54
N PRO A 226 18.62 1.16 -0.70
CA PRO A 226 19.86 1.35 -1.44
C PRO A 226 20.24 2.84 -1.60
N THR A 227 21.54 3.10 -1.77
CA THR A 227 22.03 4.47 -2.06
C THR A 227 22.13 4.76 -3.56
N LYS A 228 22.00 3.73 -4.39
CA LYS A 228 22.08 3.76 -5.85
C LYS A 228 21.24 2.62 -6.42
N ILE A 229 20.74 2.81 -7.63
CA ILE A 229 20.08 1.77 -8.42
C ILE A 229 21.06 0.60 -8.64
N ASN A 230 20.58 -0.62 -8.51
CA ASN A 230 21.40 -1.82 -8.65
C ASN A 230 21.10 -2.56 -9.95
N TYR A 231 21.89 -2.26 -10.98
CA TYR A 231 21.79 -2.91 -12.29
C TYR A 231 22.28 -4.37 -12.33
N LYS A 232 22.76 -4.91 -11.20
CA LYS A 232 23.06 -6.35 -11.07
C LYS A 232 21.82 -7.16 -10.66
N ILE A 233 20.78 -6.50 -10.13
CA ILE A 233 19.53 -7.15 -9.74
C ILE A 233 18.56 -7.17 -10.93
N LEU A 234 18.42 -6.03 -11.61
CA LEU A 234 17.61 -5.88 -12.83
C LEU A 234 18.40 -5.08 -13.86
N SER A 235 18.19 -5.36 -15.14
CA SER A 235 18.69 -4.54 -16.25
C SER A 235 17.94 -3.20 -16.32
N GLU A 236 18.48 -2.25 -17.09
CA GLU A 236 17.79 -0.98 -17.36
C GLU A 236 16.43 -1.19 -18.05
N GLU A 237 16.37 -2.10 -19.03
CA GLU A 237 15.12 -2.48 -19.70
C GLU A 237 14.09 -3.05 -18.72
N GLU A 238 14.52 -3.86 -17.74
CA GLU A 238 13.64 -4.42 -16.72
C GLU A 238 13.10 -3.35 -15.76
N TYR A 239 13.93 -2.37 -15.38
CA TYR A 239 13.47 -1.21 -14.62
C TYR A 239 12.48 -0.35 -15.41
N LEU A 240 12.74 -0.10 -16.69
CA LEU A 240 11.83 0.64 -17.57
C LEU A 240 10.49 -0.09 -17.72
N LYS A 241 10.52 -1.40 -17.94
CA LYS A 241 9.31 -2.23 -17.98
C LYS A 241 8.53 -2.16 -16.67
N PHE A 242 9.20 -2.17 -15.52
CA PHE A 242 8.53 -2.00 -14.24
C PHE A 242 7.86 -0.63 -14.12
N LYS A 243 8.52 0.45 -14.57
CA LYS A 243 7.89 1.78 -14.61
C LYS A 243 6.63 1.78 -15.48
N GLU A 244 6.64 1.13 -16.64
CA GLU A 244 5.46 1.01 -17.49
C GLU A 244 4.31 0.31 -16.77
N LEU A 245 4.59 -0.79 -16.05
CA LEU A 245 3.60 -1.49 -15.23
C LEU A 245 3.01 -0.58 -14.14
N ILE A 246 3.84 0.24 -13.49
CA ILE A 246 3.37 1.22 -12.50
C ILE A 246 2.46 2.27 -13.15
N LEU A 247 2.81 2.74 -14.36
CA LEU A 247 1.96 3.69 -15.10
C LEU A 247 0.63 3.05 -15.53
N ASP A 248 0.61 1.77 -15.86
CA ASP A 248 -0.63 1.05 -16.15
C ASP A 248 -1.49 0.87 -14.89
N GLY A 249 -0.88 0.53 -13.75
CA GLY A 249 -1.56 0.53 -12.45
C GLY A 249 -2.13 1.90 -12.06
N VAL A 250 -1.44 3.00 -12.41
CA VAL A 250 -1.93 4.38 -12.23
C VAL A 250 -3.15 4.66 -13.12
N LYS A 251 -3.12 4.26 -14.40
CA LYS A 251 -4.27 4.42 -15.31
C LYS A 251 -5.49 3.66 -14.80
N GLU A 252 -5.28 2.44 -14.32
CA GLU A 252 -6.37 1.65 -13.75
C GLU A 252 -6.88 2.25 -12.44
N GLY A 253 -6.00 2.76 -11.57
CA GLY A 253 -6.37 3.44 -10.34
C GLY A 253 -7.26 4.65 -10.60
N LEU A 254 -6.93 5.48 -11.59
CA LEU A 254 -7.78 6.58 -12.04
C LEU A 254 -9.16 6.10 -12.48
N LYS A 255 -9.23 5.02 -13.28
CA LYS A 255 -10.51 4.44 -13.71
C LYS A 255 -11.35 3.96 -12.53
N LEU A 256 -10.75 3.29 -11.54
CA LEU A 256 -11.49 2.83 -10.36
C LEU A 256 -11.96 3.99 -9.48
N ILE A 257 -11.19 5.07 -9.37
CA ILE A 257 -11.60 6.29 -8.65
C ILE A 257 -12.80 6.96 -9.36
N GLU A 258 -12.81 7.04 -10.68
CA GLU A 258 -13.97 7.56 -11.42
C GLU A 258 -15.22 6.68 -11.25
N ILE A 259 -15.05 5.35 -11.24
CA ILE A 259 -16.16 4.41 -10.95
C ILE A 259 -16.67 4.60 -9.52
N MET A 260 -15.78 4.72 -8.54
CA MET A 260 -16.15 5.04 -7.16
C MET A 260 -16.97 6.33 -7.10
N LYS A 261 -16.51 7.40 -7.77
CA LYS A 261 -17.21 8.69 -7.78
C LYS A 261 -18.61 8.57 -8.37
N GLY A 262 -18.72 7.99 -9.56
CA GLY A 262 -20.03 7.79 -10.21
C GLY A 262 -20.97 6.94 -9.35
N TYR A 263 -20.44 5.94 -8.64
CA TYR A 263 -21.24 5.15 -7.70
C TYR A 263 -21.72 5.96 -6.49
N LEU A 264 -20.87 6.80 -5.91
CA LEU A 264 -21.21 7.67 -4.78
C LEU A 264 -22.23 8.75 -5.14
N GLN A 265 -22.27 9.16 -6.41
CA GLN A 265 -23.16 10.19 -6.95
C GLN A 265 -24.47 9.61 -7.53
N ASP A 266 -24.73 8.32 -7.35
CA ASP A 266 -25.88 7.60 -7.94
C ASP A 266 -25.90 7.62 -9.48
N GLU A 267 -24.75 7.88 -10.13
CA GLU A 267 -24.60 7.85 -11.59
C GLU A 267 -24.27 6.44 -12.11
N LEU A 268 -23.76 5.55 -11.25
CA LEU A 268 -23.46 4.16 -11.55
C LEU A 268 -24.17 3.21 -10.60
N GLU A 269 -24.67 2.10 -11.16
CA GLU A 269 -25.29 1.01 -10.41
C GLU A 269 -24.26 0.00 -9.89
N ASN A 270 -24.69 -0.89 -8.98
CA ASN A 270 -23.86 -1.98 -8.45
C ASN A 270 -23.27 -2.87 -9.55
N SER A 271 -23.96 -3.03 -10.68
CA SER A 271 -23.48 -3.79 -11.84
C SER A 271 -22.16 -3.25 -12.40
N ALA A 272 -21.93 -1.93 -12.34
CA ALA A 272 -20.66 -1.34 -12.75
C ALA A 272 -19.51 -1.74 -11.82
N LEU A 273 -19.79 -1.89 -10.51
CA LEU A 273 -18.79 -2.33 -9.53
C LEU A 273 -18.40 -3.80 -9.74
N GLU A 274 -19.40 -4.63 -10.02
CA GLU A 274 -19.21 -6.06 -10.32
C GLU A 274 -18.27 -6.29 -11.52
N VAL A 275 -18.35 -5.41 -12.52
CA VAL A 275 -17.47 -5.41 -13.71
C VAL A 275 -16.08 -4.85 -13.41
N ALA A 276 -15.99 -3.87 -12.51
CA ALA A 276 -14.72 -3.21 -12.15
C ALA A 276 -13.77 -4.12 -11.37
N PHE A 277 -14.30 -4.99 -10.50
CA PHE A 277 -13.50 -5.88 -9.65
C PHE A 277 -13.63 -7.34 -10.09
N GLN A 278 -12.87 -7.73 -11.12
CA GLN A 278 -12.96 -9.03 -11.82
C GLN A 278 -12.32 -10.23 -11.08
N GLY A 279 -12.45 -10.31 -9.75
CA GLY A 279 -11.92 -11.46 -8.99
C GLY A 279 -10.39 -11.60 -9.01
N ILE A 280 -9.65 -10.57 -9.43
CA ILE A 280 -8.18 -10.58 -9.39
C ILE A 280 -7.70 -10.07 -8.03
N ASN A 281 -6.83 -10.81 -7.35
CA ASN A 281 -6.20 -10.34 -6.11
C ASN A 281 -5.12 -9.28 -6.32
N PHE A 282 -4.61 -8.78 -5.20
CA PHE A 282 -3.48 -7.86 -5.13
C PHE A 282 -2.21 -8.51 -5.71
N GLU A 283 -2.15 -9.83 -5.76
CA GLU A 283 -1.02 -10.58 -6.34
C GLU A 283 -1.12 -10.72 -7.88
N GLY A 284 -2.20 -10.23 -8.50
CA GLY A 284 -2.40 -10.32 -9.95
C GLY A 284 -2.95 -11.66 -10.43
N GLU A 285 -3.43 -12.51 -9.52
CA GLU A 285 -3.99 -13.83 -9.81
C GLU A 285 -5.51 -13.77 -9.90
N LEU A 286 -6.08 -14.50 -10.87
CA LEU A 286 -7.53 -14.73 -10.95
C LEU A 286 -7.96 -15.67 -9.81
N ILE A 287 -8.98 -15.26 -9.08
CA ILE A 287 -9.59 -16.04 -8.00
C ILE A 287 -11.02 -16.39 -8.41
N GLU A 288 -11.38 -17.65 -8.20
CA GLU A 288 -12.74 -18.19 -8.39
C GLU A 288 -13.73 -17.66 -7.35
#